data_AF-A0A7J6YGX4-F1
#
_entry.id   AF-A0A7J6YGX4-F1
#
_cell.length_a   1.000
_cell.length_b   1.000
_cell.length_c   1.000
_cell.angle_alpha   90.00
_cell.angle_beta   90.00
_cell.angle_gamma   90.00
#
_symmetry.space_group_name_H-M   'P 1'
#
loop_
_entity.id
_entity.type
_entity.pdbx_description
1 polymer ?
#
loop_
_entity_poly.entity_id
_entity_poly.type
_entity_poly.pdbx_seq_one_letter_code
_entity_poly.pdbx_strand_id
1 'polypeptide(L)'
;MDVREGEPPQSWRHRAVGDTFEKDDGVQQSGAARPRLLVLTSDKGWPYTWKEDESTRDCHVNCEVERVWQIVKGDLTAWFNSLPEDHFTPIPHALIGTPGIGKSKAAGSYLLYQLLHYDAEQLPMVVYFIADRKFLFDKTSKTVSTYMGDSSNESVVRSLSDRGMKGYIIYDVAEPDDEPSDDLPPRGWGMALVSPPLEGNYKEWVKRSGATEIDMNCPGESDVKAMCVWMRRHKPVREQAEYWQVVKGQMDEVGPIPRYIFDERKYDNWVQRCHKTVDEATSSVILQYTGLGRGGSWDRMKVFYWLARVVRVRGENSGSEFFFQFTGLCSPQK
;
A
#
# COMPACT_ATOMS: atom_id res chain seq x y z
N MET A 1 -23.21 -5.32 -10.45
CA MET A 1 -22.39 -5.76 -9.31
C MET A 1 -23.30 -5.67 -8.11
N ASP A 2 -23.35 -6.74 -7.32
CA ASP A 2 -24.22 -6.77 -6.15
C ASP A 2 -23.41 -6.41 -4.92
N VAL A 3 -23.91 -5.46 -4.15
CA VAL A 3 -23.33 -5.05 -2.86
C VAL A 3 -24.00 -5.87 -1.77
N ARG A 4 -23.20 -6.41 -0.85
CA ARG A 4 -23.68 -7.10 0.36
C ARG A 4 -22.93 -6.54 1.55
N GLU A 5 -23.68 -6.28 2.62
CA GLU A 5 -23.13 -5.87 3.90
C GLU A 5 -22.70 -7.10 4.71
N GLY A 6 -21.69 -6.93 5.55
CA GLY A 6 -21.14 -7.98 6.42
C GLY A 6 -19.79 -8.51 5.94
N GLU A 7 -19.27 -9.49 6.69
CA GLU A 7 -18.01 -10.14 6.37
C GLU A 7 -18.20 -11.09 5.18
N PRO A 8 -17.39 -10.96 4.10
CA PRO A 8 -17.54 -11.81 2.93
C PRO A 8 -17.23 -13.27 3.28
N PRO A 9 -18.06 -14.25 2.87
CA PRO A 9 -17.89 -15.66 3.22
C PRO A 9 -16.64 -16.31 2.59
N GLN A 10 -16.06 -15.68 1.56
CA GLN A 10 -14.80 -16.09 0.94
C GLN A 10 -14.01 -14.85 0.52
N SER A 11 -12.76 -14.75 0.97
CA SER A 11 -11.77 -13.77 0.52
C SER A 11 -11.08 -14.22 -0.79
N TRP A 12 -10.21 -13.37 -1.34
CA TRP A 12 -9.34 -13.77 -2.45
C TRP A 12 -8.52 -15.00 -2.07
N ARG A 13 -8.44 -15.99 -2.98
CA ARG A 13 -7.56 -17.13 -2.76
C ARG A 13 -6.16 -16.76 -3.17
N HIS A 14 -5.23 -17.00 -2.26
CA HIS A 14 -3.82 -16.88 -2.50
C HIS A 14 -3.15 -18.25 -2.46
N ARG A 15 -2.19 -18.48 -3.34
CA ARG A 15 -1.28 -19.62 -3.29
C ARG A 15 0.08 -19.12 -2.81
N ALA A 16 0.68 -19.84 -1.86
CA ALA A 16 2.06 -19.58 -1.45
C ALA A 16 3.02 -19.98 -2.58
N VAL A 17 3.95 -19.10 -2.90
CA VAL A 17 5.01 -19.28 -3.91
C VAL A 17 6.31 -18.75 -3.30
N GLY A 18 7.14 -19.65 -2.78
CA GLY A 18 8.28 -19.27 -1.94
C GLY A 18 7.82 -18.54 -0.69
N ASP A 19 8.48 -17.42 -0.36
CA ASP A 19 8.13 -16.53 0.76
C ASP A 19 7.06 -15.49 0.39
N THR A 20 6.40 -15.65 -0.76
CA THR A 20 5.39 -14.70 -1.26
C THR A 20 4.05 -15.38 -1.52
N PHE A 21 2.99 -14.57 -1.64
CA PHE A 21 1.66 -15.03 -2.01
C PHE A 21 1.29 -14.52 -3.41
N GLU A 22 0.67 -15.36 -4.22
CA GLU A 22 0.10 -15.00 -5.52
C GLU A 22 -1.40 -15.26 -5.56
N LYS A 23 -2.11 -14.51 -6.40
CA LYS A 23 -3.55 -14.73 -6.61
C LYS A 23 -3.76 -16.03 -7.38
N ASP A 24 -4.62 -16.91 -6.86
CA ASP A 24 -4.95 -18.19 -7.50
C ASP A 24 -6.00 -17.97 -8.61
N ASP A 25 -5.50 -17.68 -9.82
CA ASP A 25 -6.24 -17.33 -11.03
C ASP A 25 -6.37 -18.49 -12.05
N GLY A 26 -5.70 -19.62 -11.79
CA GLY A 26 -5.51 -20.71 -12.76
C GLY A 26 -6.66 -21.73 -12.89
N VAL A 27 -7.76 -21.56 -12.14
CA VAL A 27 -8.89 -22.49 -12.21
C VAL A 27 -10.09 -21.76 -12.79
N GLN A 28 -10.66 -22.31 -13.87
CA GLN A 28 -11.98 -21.94 -14.37
C GLN A 28 -13.00 -22.32 -13.28
N GLN A 29 -13.21 -21.44 -12.29
CA GLN A 29 -13.97 -21.80 -11.09
C GLN A 29 -15.46 -21.63 -11.31
N SER A 30 -16.12 -22.75 -11.59
CA SER A 30 -17.53 -22.98 -11.26
C SER A 30 -17.69 -22.92 -9.73
N GLY A 31 -18.06 -21.75 -9.21
CA GLY A 31 -18.25 -21.48 -7.78
C GLY A 31 -18.89 -20.11 -7.52
N ALA A 32 -19.16 -19.79 -6.25
CA ALA A 32 -19.74 -18.51 -5.83
C ALA A 32 -18.86 -17.33 -6.28
N ALA A 33 -19.49 -16.22 -6.67
CA ALA A 33 -18.79 -15.03 -7.12
C ALA A 33 -17.87 -14.49 -6.02
N ARG A 34 -16.56 -14.49 -6.26
CA ARG A 34 -15.57 -13.93 -5.32
C ARG A 34 -15.72 -12.41 -5.22
N PRO A 35 -15.44 -11.81 -4.05
CA PRO A 35 -15.37 -10.36 -3.91
C PRO A 35 -14.39 -9.78 -4.93
N ARG A 36 -14.82 -8.75 -5.65
CA ARG A 36 -13.92 -7.95 -6.51
C ARG A 36 -13.35 -6.75 -5.78
N LEU A 37 -14.10 -6.27 -4.79
CA LEU A 37 -13.74 -5.15 -3.95
C LEU A 37 -14.43 -5.36 -2.60
N LEU A 38 -13.65 -5.32 -1.53
CA LEU A 38 -14.16 -5.16 -0.17
C LEU A 38 -14.04 -3.67 0.16
N VAL A 39 -15.05 -3.13 0.83
CA VAL A 39 -15.06 -1.73 1.23
C VAL A 39 -15.22 -1.64 2.74
N LEU A 40 -14.22 -1.07 3.41
CA LEU A 40 -14.31 -0.78 4.84
C LEU A 40 -14.69 0.67 5.04
N THR A 41 -15.71 0.89 5.85
CA THR A 41 -16.19 2.22 6.23
C THR A 41 -15.92 2.43 7.72
N SER A 42 -15.62 3.67 8.10
CA SER A 42 -15.37 4.04 9.50
C SER A 42 -16.10 5.34 9.80
N ASP A 43 -16.98 5.32 10.80
CA ASP A 43 -17.71 6.52 11.25
C ASP A 43 -16.76 7.61 11.76
N LYS A 44 -15.63 7.19 12.34
CA LYS A 44 -14.57 8.09 12.84
C LYS A 44 -13.54 8.44 11.76
N GLY A 45 -13.69 7.91 10.54
CA GLY A 45 -12.73 8.03 9.46
C GLY A 45 -11.50 7.14 9.63
N TRP A 46 -10.58 7.23 8.67
CA TRP A 46 -9.27 6.55 8.71
C TRP A 46 -8.16 7.58 8.97
N PRO A 47 -7.03 7.20 9.59
CA PRO A 47 -5.90 8.09 9.80
C PRO A 47 -5.45 8.85 8.53
N TYR A 48 -5.52 8.20 7.36
CA TYR A 48 -5.18 8.80 6.06
C TYR A 48 -6.16 9.89 5.57
N THR A 49 -7.45 9.79 5.93
CA THR A 49 -8.50 10.69 5.40
C THR A 49 -8.41 12.14 5.89
N TRP A 50 -7.40 12.50 6.69
CA TRP A 50 -7.26 13.84 7.25
C TRP A 50 -6.57 14.86 6.31
N LYS A 51 -5.79 14.42 5.31
CA LYS A 51 -5.07 15.31 4.37
C LYS A 51 -5.87 15.66 3.10
N GLU A 52 -6.88 14.89 2.73
CA GLU A 52 -7.67 15.11 1.51
C GLU A 52 -9.17 15.17 1.85
N ASP A 53 -9.79 16.33 1.63
CA ASP A 53 -11.24 16.54 1.73
C ASP A 53 -11.91 15.85 0.53
N GLU A 54 -12.07 14.53 0.61
CA GLU A 54 -12.71 13.76 -0.45
C GLU A 54 -13.94 13.03 0.05
N SER A 55 -14.98 13.12 -0.77
CA SER A 55 -16.30 12.47 -0.69
C SER A 55 -16.27 10.94 -0.54
N THR A 56 -15.11 10.29 -0.46
CA THR A 56 -14.96 8.86 -0.17
C THR A 56 -13.95 8.61 0.94
N ARG A 57 -14.50 8.50 2.15
CA ARG A 57 -13.85 8.02 3.39
C ARG A 57 -13.64 6.51 3.42
N ASP A 58 -13.97 5.82 2.35
CA ASP A 58 -14.01 4.37 2.32
C ASP A 58 -12.63 3.80 1.95
N CYS A 59 -12.22 2.74 2.64
CA CYS A 59 -11.03 1.97 2.35
C CYS A 59 -11.36 0.85 1.35
N HIS A 60 -10.78 0.95 0.15
CA HIS A 60 -10.99 0.02 -0.95
C HIS A 60 -9.96 -1.12 -0.91
N VAL A 61 -10.41 -2.32 -0.58
CA VAL A 61 -9.56 -3.52 -0.46
C VAL A 61 -9.74 -4.39 -1.69
N ASN A 62 -8.65 -4.60 -2.44
CA ASN A 62 -8.59 -5.54 -3.56
C ASN A 62 -7.68 -6.73 -3.21
N CYS A 63 -7.43 -7.60 -4.19
CA CYS A 63 -6.57 -8.78 -3.99
C CYS A 63 -5.13 -8.44 -3.59
N GLU A 64 -4.55 -7.33 -4.07
CA GLU A 64 -3.17 -6.95 -3.73
C GLU A 64 -3.08 -6.36 -2.32
N VAL A 65 -4.10 -5.62 -1.88
CA VAL A 65 -4.22 -5.16 -0.49
C VAL A 65 -4.40 -6.34 0.46
N GLU A 66 -5.24 -7.33 0.10
CA GLU A 66 -5.39 -8.57 0.87
C GLU A 66 -4.08 -9.36 0.95
N ARG A 67 -3.34 -9.45 -0.15
CA ARG A 67 -2.04 -10.13 -0.21
C ARG A 67 -1.04 -9.56 0.79
N VAL A 68 -0.98 -8.22 0.91
CA VAL A 68 -0.13 -7.55 1.91
C VAL A 68 -0.49 -8.00 3.32
N TRP A 69 -1.80 -8.05 3.64
CA TRP A 69 -2.26 -8.54 4.94
C TRP A 69 -1.88 -10.01 5.15
N GLN A 70 -2.02 -10.87 4.14
CA GLN A 70 -1.67 -12.29 4.28
C GLN A 70 -0.18 -12.50 4.60
N ILE A 71 0.72 -11.68 4.04
CA ILE A 71 2.15 -11.68 4.40
C ILE A 71 2.32 -11.33 5.87
N VAL A 72 1.83 -10.16 6.28
CA VAL A 72 1.94 -9.69 7.67
C VAL A 72 1.31 -10.68 8.66
N LYS A 73 0.16 -11.26 8.31
CA LYS A 73 -0.51 -12.29 9.12
C LYS A 73 0.32 -13.56 9.23
N GLY A 74 1.02 -13.96 8.16
CA GLY A 74 1.97 -15.07 8.17
C GLY A 74 3.07 -14.85 9.21
N ASP A 75 3.66 -13.65 9.22
CA ASP A 75 4.72 -13.30 10.18
C ASP A 75 4.21 -13.23 11.62
N LEU A 76 3.03 -12.64 11.84
CA LEU A 76 2.38 -12.63 13.15
C LEU A 76 2.13 -14.05 13.64
N THR A 77 1.66 -14.93 12.75
CA THR A 77 1.41 -16.34 13.06
C THR A 77 2.71 -17.08 13.39
N ALA A 78 3.78 -16.86 12.62
CA ALA A 78 5.09 -17.43 12.93
C ALA A 78 5.59 -16.93 14.29
N TRP A 79 5.52 -15.61 14.52
CA TRP A 79 5.97 -14.95 15.74
C TRP A 79 5.28 -15.48 16.99
N PHE A 80 3.95 -15.60 16.98
CA PHE A 80 3.21 -16.03 18.17
C PHE A 80 3.21 -17.55 18.39
N ASN A 81 3.66 -18.33 17.40
CA ASN A 81 3.82 -19.78 17.53
C ASN A 81 5.28 -20.21 17.80
N SER A 82 6.27 -19.31 17.73
CA SER A 82 7.66 -19.62 18.08
C SER A 82 7.82 -19.96 19.56
N LEU A 83 8.74 -20.88 19.88
CA LEU A 83 9.03 -21.20 21.28
C LEU A 83 9.71 -19.99 21.96
N PRO A 84 9.56 -19.82 23.29
CA PRO A 84 10.18 -18.72 24.02
C PRO A 84 11.71 -18.64 23.85
N GLU A 85 12.36 -19.77 23.54
CA GLU A 85 13.81 -19.91 23.36
C GLU A 85 14.28 -19.48 21.96
N ASP A 86 13.39 -19.35 20.98
CA ASP A 86 13.75 -19.11 19.57
C ASP A 86 14.04 -17.63 19.25
N HIS A 87 13.87 -16.72 20.23
CA HIS A 87 14.10 -15.27 20.09
C HIS A 87 13.58 -14.69 18.75
N PHE A 88 12.40 -15.13 18.30
CA PHE A 88 11.86 -14.69 17.02
C PHE A 88 11.65 -13.17 17.03
N THR A 89 12.35 -12.49 16.13
CA THR A 89 12.22 -11.06 15.92
C THR A 89 11.32 -10.86 14.70
N PRO A 90 10.18 -10.16 14.82
CA PRO A 90 9.32 -9.87 13.68
C PRO A 90 10.09 -9.16 12.58
N ILE A 91 9.98 -9.67 11.35
CA ILE A 91 10.61 -9.06 10.19
C ILE A 91 9.87 -7.76 9.87
N PRO A 92 10.55 -6.60 9.81
CA PRO A 92 9.93 -5.37 9.33
C PRO A 92 9.63 -5.48 7.84
N HIS A 93 8.55 -4.86 7.39
CA HIS A 93 8.15 -4.86 5.98
C HIS A 93 8.16 -3.46 5.39
N ALA A 94 8.52 -3.32 4.12
CA ALA A 94 8.41 -2.07 3.37
C ALA A 94 7.47 -2.26 2.17
N LEU A 95 6.32 -1.60 2.18
CA LEU A 95 5.34 -1.66 1.10
C LEU A 95 5.79 -0.73 -0.03
N ILE A 96 6.30 -1.32 -1.11
CA ILE A 96 6.77 -0.61 -2.30
C ILE A 96 5.73 -0.75 -3.40
N GLY A 97 5.52 0.30 -4.16
CA GLY A 97 4.62 0.25 -5.31
C GLY A 97 4.44 1.60 -5.95
N THR A 98 3.84 1.60 -7.14
CA THR A 98 3.59 2.81 -7.92
C THR A 98 2.97 3.89 -7.05
N PRO A 99 3.50 5.10 -7.06
CA PRO A 99 2.91 6.16 -6.27
C PRO A 99 1.47 6.49 -6.64
N GLY A 100 0.65 6.78 -5.63
CA GLY A 100 -0.77 7.06 -5.85
C GLY A 100 -1.66 5.82 -6.04
N ILE A 101 -1.13 4.59 -5.95
CA ILE A 101 -1.94 3.36 -6.04
C ILE A 101 -2.84 3.09 -4.83
N GLY A 102 -2.69 3.89 -3.76
CA GLY A 102 -3.44 3.72 -2.53
C GLY A 102 -2.73 2.90 -1.46
N LYS A 103 -1.38 2.89 -1.39
CA LYS A 103 -0.65 2.22 -0.30
C LYS A 103 -1.13 2.68 1.08
N SER A 104 -1.17 3.99 1.33
CA SER A 104 -1.66 4.57 2.59
C SER A 104 -3.19 4.43 2.75
N LYS A 105 -3.97 4.89 1.76
CA LYS A 105 -5.46 4.89 1.80
C LYS A 105 -6.08 3.49 1.87
N ALA A 106 -5.49 2.52 1.18
CA ALA A 106 -5.99 1.16 1.11
C ALA A 106 -5.18 0.22 2.02
N ALA A 107 -3.91 -0.03 1.71
CA ALA A 107 -3.13 -1.03 2.45
C ALA A 107 -2.87 -0.65 3.92
N GLY A 108 -2.44 0.58 4.20
CA GLY A 108 -2.21 1.06 5.56
C GLY A 108 -3.50 1.03 6.40
N SER A 109 -4.61 1.51 5.83
CA SER A 109 -5.92 1.46 6.50
C SER A 109 -6.43 0.04 6.72
N TYR A 110 -6.21 -0.86 5.75
CA TYR A 110 -6.59 -2.27 5.88
C TYR A 110 -5.73 -3.02 6.90
N LEU A 111 -4.42 -2.80 6.91
CA LEU A 111 -3.52 -3.30 7.94
C LEU A 111 -3.97 -2.83 9.32
N LEU A 112 -4.31 -1.55 9.48
CA LEU A 112 -4.82 -1.04 10.75
C LEU A 112 -6.10 -1.78 11.17
N TYR A 113 -7.07 -1.89 10.27
CA TYR A 113 -8.30 -2.64 10.53
C TYR A 113 -8.01 -4.05 11.02
N GLN A 114 -7.16 -4.78 10.30
CA GLN A 114 -6.84 -6.17 10.60
C GLN A 114 -6.08 -6.32 11.92
N LEU A 115 -5.09 -5.46 12.20
CA LEU A 115 -4.33 -5.49 13.46
C LEU A 115 -5.21 -5.16 14.69
N LEU A 116 -6.18 -4.25 14.53
CA LEU A 116 -7.15 -3.93 15.58
C LEU A 116 -8.11 -5.09 15.86
N HIS A 117 -8.40 -5.94 14.87
CA HIS A 117 -9.23 -7.15 15.01
C HIS A 117 -8.43 -8.42 15.31
N TYR A 118 -7.09 -8.34 15.31
CA TYR A 118 -6.24 -9.43 15.76
C TYR A 118 -6.42 -9.68 17.26
N ASP A 119 -5.97 -10.84 17.75
CA ASP A 119 -6.02 -11.18 19.17
C ASP A 119 -5.35 -10.08 20.04
N ALA A 120 -6.09 -9.57 21.03
CA ALA A 120 -5.63 -8.49 21.91
C ALA A 120 -4.67 -8.99 23.00
N GLU A 121 -4.72 -10.27 23.37
CA GLU A 121 -3.78 -10.87 24.32
C GLU A 121 -2.41 -11.06 23.67
N GLN A 122 -2.39 -11.43 22.39
CA GLN A 122 -1.15 -11.58 21.63
C GLN A 122 -0.57 -10.24 21.18
N LEU A 123 -1.44 -9.34 20.70
CA LEU A 123 -1.05 -8.04 20.15
C LEU A 123 -1.89 -6.92 20.79
N PRO A 124 -1.52 -6.46 22.00
CA PRO A 124 -2.30 -5.45 22.73
C PRO A 124 -2.16 -4.03 22.17
N MET A 125 -1.04 -3.72 21.51
CA MET A 125 -0.72 -2.37 21.04
C MET A 125 -0.64 -2.28 19.52
N VAL A 126 -1.25 -1.25 18.92
CA VAL A 126 -1.06 -0.90 17.50
C VAL A 126 -0.74 0.59 17.42
N VAL A 127 0.27 0.97 16.65
CA VAL A 127 0.68 2.36 16.46
C VAL A 127 0.63 2.71 14.99
N TYR A 128 0.03 3.85 14.64
CA TYR A 128 0.01 4.38 13.28
C TYR A 128 0.67 5.75 13.25
N PHE A 129 1.81 5.87 12.57
CA PHE A 129 2.46 7.14 12.25
C PHE A 129 2.02 7.59 10.86
N ILE A 130 1.55 8.84 10.72
CA ILE A 130 1.20 9.43 9.43
C ILE A 130 1.41 10.93 9.44
N ALA A 131 2.29 11.41 8.56
CA ALA A 131 2.72 12.81 8.57
C ALA A 131 3.10 13.26 10.00
N ASP A 132 2.53 14.35 10.48
CA ASP A 132 2.74 14.91 11.82
C ASP A 132 1.90 14.24 12.92
N ARG A 133 1.13 13.20 12.60
CA ARG A 133 0.15 12.55 13.48
C ARG A 133 0.55 11.15 13.87
N LYS A 134 0.22 10.81 15.11
CA LYS A 134 0.57 9.51 15.69
C LYS A 134 -0.63 9.01 16.49
N PHE A 135 -1.07 7.80 16.19
CA PHE A 135 -2.21 7.15 16.85
C PHE A 135 -1.70 5.92 17.59
N LEU A 136 -1.87 5.89 18.91
CA LEU A 136 -1.61 4.72 19.74
C LEU A 136 -2.95 4.09 20.11
N PHE A 137 -3.19 2.88 19.63
CA PHE A 137 -4.36 2.07 19.95
C PHE A 137 -3.98 1.04 21.01
N ASP A 138 -4.56 1.17 22.19
CA ASP A 138 -4.49 0.17 23.24
C ASP A 138 -5.77 -0.67 23.19
N LYS A 139 -5.62 -1.91 22.70
CA LYS A 139 -6.72 -2.85 22.52
C LYS A 139 -7.20 -3.44 23.85
N THR A 140 -6.35 -3.41 24.89
CA THR A 140 -6.67 -3.90 26.23
C THR A 140 -7.64 -2.94 26.92
N SER A 141 -7.31 -1.66 26.92
CA SER A 141 -8.17 -0.61 27.49
C SER A 141 -9.23 -0.10 26.50
N LYS A 142 -9.16 -0.51 25.22
CA LYS A 142 -10.02 -0.04 24.11
C LYS A 142 -9.95 1.48 23.94
N THR A 143 -8.77 2.05 24.07
CA THR A 143 -8.53 3.48 23.92
C THR A 143 -7.69 3.81 22.70
N VAL A 144 -7.84 5.03 22.21
CA VAL A 144 -6.95 5.61 21.20
C VAL A 144 -6.42 6.94 21.72
N SER A 145 -5.10 7.09 21.68
CA SER A 145 -4.40 8.33 22.00
C SER A 145 -3.84 8.94 20.72
N THR A 146 -4.11 10.22 20.50
CA THR A 146 -3.62 10.97 19.34
C THR A 146 -2.59 11.99 19.79
N TYR A 147 -1.46 12.02 19.08
CA TYR A 147 -0.37 12.96 19.34
C TYR A 147 -0.02 13.72 18.05
N MET A 148 0.43 14.96 18.22
CA MET A 148 0.79 15.89 17.15
C MET A 148 2.25 16.36 17.30
N GLY A 149 2.99 16.47 16.20
CA GLY A 149 4.33 17.08 16.16
C GLY A 149 5.50 16.13 16.46
N ASP A 150 6.71 16.69 16.58
CA ASP A 150 8.00 15.97 16.52
C ASP A 150 8.42 15.21 17.79
N SER A 151 7.82 15.46 18.96
CA SER A 151 8.39 14.97 20.21
C SER A 151 7.86 13.62 20.73
N SER A 152 8.81 12.80 21.21
CA SER A 152 8.71 11.77 22.26
C SER A 152 7.99 10.43 21.99
N ASN A 153 7.22 10.23 20.92
CA ASN A 153 6.43 9.00 20.84
C ASN A 153 7.22 7.72 20.53
N GLU A 154 8.38 7.80 19.89
CA GLU A 154 9.29 6.65 19.85
C GLU A 154 9.68 6.21 21.26
N SER A 155 9.87 7.17 22.18
CA SER A 155 10.13 6.86 23.58
C SER A 155 8.91 6.21 24.26
N VAL A 156 7.69 6.53 23.84
CA VAL A 156 6.47 5.85 24.32
C VAL A 156 6.44 4.41 23.82
N VAL A 157 6.69 4.16 22.53
CA VAL A 157 6.74 2.80 21.99
C VAL A 157 7.87 1.99 22.65
N ARG A 158 9.07 2.58 22.80
CA ARG A 158 10.18 1.96 23.53
C ARG A 158 9.81 1.67 24.98
N SER A 159 9.22 2.62 25.70
CA SER A 159 8.78 2.42 27.09
C SER A 159 7.74 1.30 27.23
N LEU A 160 6.83 1.16 26.26
CA LEU A 160 5.89 0.04 26.23
C LEU A 160 6.60 -1.30 25.98
N SER A 161 7.54 -1.32 25.03
CA SER A 161 8.40 -2.49 24.75
C SER A 161 9.22 -2.89 25.98
N ASP A 162 9.85 -1.94 26.67
CA ASP A 162 10.65 -2.17 27.89
C ASP A 162 9.80 -2.75 29.04
N ARG A 163 8.50 -2.44 29.05
CA ARG A 163 7.53 -3.04 29.99
C ARG A 163 7.02 -4.41 29.55
N GLY A 164 7.55 -4.97 28.46
CA GLY A 164 7.19 -6.27 27.91
C GLY A 164 5.93 -6.26 27.04
N MET A 165 5.39 -5.08 26.70
CA MET A 165 4.23 -5.01 25.81
C MET A 165 4.65 -5.32 24.37
N LYS A 166 3.88 -6.17 23.71
CA LYS A 166 4.02 -6.44 22.28
C LYS A 166 3.14 -5.48 21.49
N GLY A 167 3.58 -5.12 20.29
CA GLY A 167 2.78 -4.28 19.42
C GLY A 167 3.21 -4.30 17.97
N TYR A 168 2.44 -3.60 17.14
CA TYR A 168 2.71 -3.46 15.72
C TYR A 168 2.67 -2.00 15.28
N ILE A 169 3.63 -1.59 14.47
CA ILE A 169 3.76 -0.23 13.93
C ILE A 169 3.37 -0.21 12.46
N ILE A 170 2.45 0.67 12.08
CA ILE A 170 2.28 1.11 10.69
C ILE A 170 2.93 2.49 10.60
N TYR A 171 3.98 2.60 9.80
CA TYR A 171 4.69 3.85 9.61
C TYR A 171 4.42 4.37 8.19
N ASP A 172 3.57 5.38 8.06
CA ASP A 172 3.12 5.94 6.79
C ASP A 172 3.85 7.24 6.48
N VAL A 173 4.89 7.10 5.67
CA VAL A 173 5.82 8.18 5.36
C VAL A 173 5.15 9.15 4.39
N ALA A 174 4.89 10.38 4.85
CA ALA A 174 4.25 11.40 4.05
C ALA A 174 5.23 12.15 3.15
N GLU A 175 6.41 12.52 3.68
CA GLU A 175 7.47 13.21 2.95
C GLU A 175 8.74 12.34 2.85
N PRO A 176 9.56 12.51 1.80
CA PRO A 176 10.75 11.68 1.59
C PRO A 176 11.78 11.75 2.72
N ASP A 177 11.75 12.83 3.50
CA ASP A 177 12.67 13.11 4.60
C ASP A 177 12.20 12.58 5.97
N ASP A 178 10.99 12.01 6.04
CA ASP A 178 10.40 11.48 7.27
C ASP A 178 10.75 10.00 7.48
N GLU A 179 12.02 9.61 7.30
CA GLU A 179 12.41 8.21 7.51
C GLU A 179 12.20 7.77 8.98
N PRO A 180 11.84 6.51 9.24
CA PRO A 180 11.77 6.01 10.61
C PRO A 180 13.17 6.03 11.25
N SER A 181 13.22 6.25 12.56
CA SER A 181 14.44 6.08 13.34
C SER A 181 15.01 4.66 13.21
N ASP A 182 16.34 4.55 13.26
CA ASP A 182 17.07 3.28 13.25
C ASP A 182 16.72 2.37 14.44
N ASP A 183 16.15 2.93 15.51
CA ASP A 183 15.70 2.18 16.68
C ASP A 183 14.28 1.60 16.54
N LEU A 184 13.61 1.82 15.40
CA LEU A 184 12.30 1.27 15.10
C LEU A 184 12.38 0.09 14.12
N PRO A 185 11.56 -0.96 14.32
CA PRO A 185 10.75 -1.20 15.52
C PRO A 185 11.61 -1.56 16.74
N PRO A 186 11.15 -1.26 17.97
CA PRO A 186 11.82 -1.78 19.16
C PRO A 186 11.71 -3.31 19.22
N ARG A 187 12.54 -3.93 20.07
CA ARG A 187 12.52 -5.40 20.23
C ARG A 187 11.12 -5.89 20.62
N GLY A 188 10.71 -7.00 20.00
CA GLY A 188 9.40 -7.61 20.24
C GLY A 188 8.22 -6.83 19.63
N TRP A 189 8.47 -5.98 18.62
CA TRP A 189 7.42 -5.30 17.86
C TRP A 189 7.55 -5.60 16.37
N GLY A 190 6.40 -5.76 15.71
CA GLY A 190 6.32 -5.81 14.25
C GLY A 190 6.20 -4.42 13.64
N MET A 191 6.59 -4.27 12.38
CA MET A 191 6.44 -2.99 11.67
C MET A 191 6.21 -3.17 10.17
N ALA A 192 5.29 -2.36 9.64
CA ALA A 192 5.10 -2.14 8.21
C ALA A 192 5.35 -0.66 7.90
N LEU A 193 6.37 -0.40 7.10
CA LEU A 193 6.64 0.89 6.50
C LEU A 193 5.82 1.01 5.20
N VAL A 194 4.92 1.98 5.14
CA VAL A 194 4.23 2.35 3.90
C VAL A 194 5.13 3.34 3.18
N SER A 195 5.78 2.87 2.09
CA SER A 195 6.86 3.64 1.48
C SER A 195 6.35 4.96 0.89
N PRO A 196 7.16 6.04 1.01
CA PRO A 196 6.84 7.28 0.34
C PRO A 196 6.91 7.11 -1.19
N PRO A 197 6.39 8.09 -1.93
CA PRO A 197 6.53 8.20 -3.37
C PRO A 197 7.99 8.22 -3.88
N LEU A 198 8.96 8.61 -3.05
CA LEU A 198 10.35 8.92 -3.43
C LEU A 198 11.33 8.27 -2.47
N GLU A 199 12.46 7.81 -2.98
CA GLU A 199 13.14 6.70 -2.31
C GLU A 199 14.38 6.97 -1.49
N GLY A 200 14.91 8.20 -1.54
CA GLY A 200 16.24 8.50 -1.03
C GLY A 200 16.50 7.88 0.34
N ASN A 201 15.63 8.17 1.31
CA ASN A 201 15.93 7.91 2.71
C ASN A 201 15.43 6.51 3.15
N TYR A 202 14.22 6.09 2.72
CA TYR A 202 13.67 4.80 3.16
C TYR A 202 14.50 3.58 2.72
N LYS A 203 15.23 3.65 1.60
CA LYS A 203 16.08 2.55 1.13
C LYS A 203 17.22 2.24 2.07
N GLU A 204 17.83 3.29 2.62
CA GLU A 204 18.88 3.13 3.61
C GLU A 204 18.31 2.50 4.88
N TRP A 205 17.11 2.93 5.29
CA TRP A 205 16.40 2.27 6.38
C TRP A 205 16.09 0.80 6.09
N VAL A 206 15.59 0.44 4.89
CA VAL A 206 15.31 -0.97 4.51
C VAL A 206 16.56 -1.83 4.61
N LYS A 207 17.71 -1.34 4.09
CA LYS A 207 18.99 -2.06 4.16
C LYS A 207 19.47 -2.24 5.60
N ARG A 208 19.37 -1.19 6.43
CA ARG A 208 19.82 -1.20 7.83
C ARG A 208 18.94 -2.06 8.73
N SER A 209 17.63 -1.98 8.56
CA SER A 209 16.61 -2.69 9.35
C SER A 209 16.45 -4.16 8.95
N GLY A 210 16.99 -4.58 7.81
CA GLY A 210 16.74 -5.90 7.24
C GLY A 210 15.29 -6.10 6.81
N ALA A 211 14.58 -5.01 6.49
CA ALA A 211 13.18 -5.06 6.13
C ALA A 211 12.98 -5.83 4.80
N THR A 212 11.92 -6.64 4.76
CA THR A 212 11.51 -7.32 3.54
C THR A 212 10.60 -6.42 2.71
N GLU A 213 10.93 -6.23 1.44
CA GLU A 213 10.13 -5.42 0.52
C GLU A 213 8.86 -6.20 0.10
N ILE A 214 7.70 -5.55 0.15
CA ILE A 214 6.42 -6.08 -0.35
C ILE A 214 5.98 -5.26 -1.57
N ASP A 215 6.02 -5.92 -2.72
CA ASP A 215 5.81 -5.25 -4.01
C ASP A 215 4.32 -5.24 -4.34
N MET A 216 3.71 -4.08 -4.17
CA MET A 216 2.31 -3.85 -4.47
C MET A 216 2.11 -3.52 -5.94
N ASN A 217 1.42 -4.41 -6.65
CA ASN A 217 0.94 -4.10 -7.99
C ASN A 217 -0.17 -3.05 -7.96
N CYS A 218 -0.31 -2.30 -9.05
CA CYS A 218 -1.47 -1.45 -9.25
C CYS A 218 -2.77 -2.27 -9.32
N PRO A 219 -3.93 -1.69 -8.95
CA PRO A 219 -5.23 -2.36 -9.11
C PRO A 219 -5.50 -2.72 -10.58
N GLY A 220 -6.18 -3.83 -10.82
CA GLY A 220 -6.60 -4.23 -12.17
C GLY A 220 -7.79 -3.41 -12.68
N GLU A 221 -8.06 -3.46 -13.99
CA GLU A 221 -9.23 -2.78 -14.61
C GLU A 221 -10.53 -3.13 -13.88
N SER A 222 -10.72 -4.40 -13.52
CA SER A 222 -11.92 -4.84 -12.79
C SER A 222 -12.04 -4.23 -11.40
N ASP A 223 -10.91 -3.99 -10.73
CA ASP A 223 -10.87 -3.41 -9.38
C ASP A 223 -11.22 -1.92 -9.47
N VAL A 224 -10.60 -1.20 -10.41
CA VAL A 224 -10.90 0.21 -10.67
C VAL A 224 -12.37 0.39 -11.07
N LYS A 225 -12.90 -0.48 -11.93
CA LYS A 225 -14.32 -0.47 -12.29
C LYS A 225 -15.23 -0.70 -11.08
N ALA A 226 -14.86 -1.59 -10.18
CA ALA A 226 -15.59 -1.81 -8.93
C ALA A 226 -15.58 -0.57 -8.03
N MET A 227 -14.43 0.11 -7.92
CA MET A 227 -14.32 1.38 -7.20
C MET A 227 -15.23 2.45 -7.83
N CYS A 228 -15.25 2.60 -9.16
CA CYS A 228 -16.12 3.56 -9.84
C CYS A 228 -17.61 3.32 -9.55
N VAL A 229 -18.06 2.06 -9.63
CA VAL A 229 -19.44 1.68 -9.32
C VAL A 229 -19.75 1.97 -7.85
N TRP A 230 -18.83 1.69 -6.93
CA TRP A 230 -19.02 1.99 -5.51
C TRP A 230 -19.12 3.50 -5.24
N MET A 231 -18.21 4.30 -5.81
CA MET A 231 -18.19 5.77 -5.67
C MET A 231 -19.48 6.41 -6.22
N ARG A 232 -20.02 5.86 -7.31
CA ARG A 232 -21.23 6.36 -7.99
C ARG A 232 -22.47 5.54 -7.67
N ARG A 233 -22.48 4.73 -6.61
CA ARG A 233 -23.56 3.78 -6.29
C ARG A 233 -24.95 4.41 -6.14
N HIS A 234 -25.01 5.67 -5.76
CA HIS A 234 -26.24 6.45 -5.58
C HIS A 234 -26.72 7.13 -6.88
N LYS A 235 -25.94 7.03 -7.97
CA LYS A 235 -26.27 7.60 -9.28
C LYS A 235 -26.97 6.58 -10.18
N PRO A 236 -27.77 7.03 -11.16
CA PRO A 236 -28.34 6.14 -12.17
C PRO A 236 -27.28 5.33 -12.91
N VAL A 237 -27.63 4.11 -13.34
CA VAL A 237 -26.72 3.19 -14.06
C VAL A 237 -26.07 3.86 -15.28
N ARG A 238 -26.80 4.75 -15.97
CA ARG A 238 -26.27 5.52 -17.10
C ARG A 238 -25.11 6.44 -16.68
N GLU A 239 -25.28 7.23 -15.62
CA GLU A 239 -24.21 8.11 -15.10
C GLU A 239 -23.01 7.30 -14.58
N GLN A 240 -23.26 6.13 -13.98
CA GLN A 240 -22.17 5.23 -13.57
C GLN A 240 -21.36 4.72 -14.78
N ALA A 241 -22.04 4.40 -15.87
CA ALA A 241 -21.40 3.95 -17.11
C ALA A 241 -20.62 5.09 -17.78
N GLU A 242 -21.19 6.30 -17.85
CA GLU A 242 -20.51 7.50 -18.37
C GLU A 242 -19.25 7.82 -17.54
N TYR A 243 -19.34 7.79 -16.21
CA TYR A 243 -18.18 7.97 -15.33
C TYR A 243 -17.10 6.90 -15.56
N TRP A 244 -17.48 5.64 -15.71
CA TRP A 244 -16.53 4.56 -16.02
C TRP A 244 -15.82 4.78 -17.37
N GLN A 245 -16.51 5.29 -18.40
CA GLN A 245 -15.86 5.58 -19.69
C GLN A 245 -14.75 6.64 -19.54
N VAL A 246 -15.00 7.70 -18.76
CA VAL A 246 -14.00 8.74 -18.48
C VAL A 246 -12.81 8.15 -17.74
N VAL A 247 -13.04 7.45 -16.62
CA VAL A 247 -11.98 6.84 -15.81
C VAL A 247 -11.19 5.81 -16.62
N LYS A 248 -11.86 5.02 -17.46
CA LYS A 248 -11.19 4.05 -18.34
C LYS A 248 -10.26 4.74 -19.33
N GLY A 249 -10.69 5.83 -19.97
CA GLY A 249 -9.82 6.61 -20.85
C GLY A 249 -8.59 7.15 -20.13
N GLN A 250 -8.77 7.73 -18.94
CA GLN A 250 -7.67 8.20 -18.10
C GLN A 250 -6.72 7.06 -17.70
N MET A 251 -7.27 5.90 -17.32
CA MET A 251 -6.51 4.71 -16.94
C MET A 251 -5.72 4.14 -18.13
N ASP A 252 -6.28 4.13 -19.33
CA ASP A 252 -5.60 3.67 -20.54
C ASP A 252 -4.39 4.59 -20.87
N GLU A 253 -4.46 5.87 -20.49
CA GLU A 253 -3.42 6.87 -20.73
C GLU A 253 -2.32 6.89 -19.65
N VAL A 254 -2.68 7.02 -18.36
CA VAL A 254 -1.71 7.15 -17.23
C VAL A 254 -1.53 5.86 -16.42
N GLY A 255 -2.33 4.83 -16.68
CA GLY A 255 -2.38 3.60 -15.87
C GLY A 255 -3.38 3.67 -14.71
N PRO A 256 -3.61 2.53 -14.02
CA PRO A 256 -4.57 2.43 -12.91
C PRO A 256 -4.01 3.01 -11.61
N ILE A 257 -3.95 4.35 -11.54
CA ILE A 257 -3.47 5.09 -10.36
C ILE A 257 -4.65 5.85 -9.73
N PRO A 258 -5.38 5.23 -8.78
CA PRO A 258 -6.56 5.80 -8.12
C PRO A 258 -6.46 7.25 -7.66
N ARG A 259 -5.27 7.70 -7.23
CA ARG A 259 -5.07 9.08 -6.79
C ARG A 259 -5.37 10.13 -7.87
N TYR A 260 -5.16 9.79 -9.16
CA TYR A 260 -5.28 10.74 -10.26
C TYR A 260 -6.45 10.43 -11.19
N ILE A 261 -6.77 9.16 -11.45
CA ILE A 261 -7.78 8.76 -12.45
C ILE A 261 -9.24 8.94 -12.01
N PHE A 262 -9.50 9.36 -10.77
CA PHE A 262 -10.87 9.56 -10.28
C PHE A 262 -11.30 11.03 -10.22
N ASP A 263 -10.34 11.95 -10.37
CA ASP A 263 -10.54 13.40 -10.30
C ASP A 263 -9.88 14.05 -11.53
N GLU A 264 -10.69 14.70 -12.36
CA GLU A 264 -10.27 15.32 -13.61
C GLU A 264 -9.15 16.35 -13.42
N ARG A 265 -9.20 17.15 -12.34
CA ARG A 265 -8.17 18.15 -12.07
C ARG A 265 -6.85 17.51 -11.64
N LYS A 266 -6.91 16.45 -10.82
CA LYS A 266 -5.71 15.69 -10.43
C LYS A 266 -5.12 14.96 -11.64
N TYR A 267 -5.96 14.42 -12.51
CA TYR A 267 -5.56 13.82 -13.78
C TYR A 267 -4.83 14.82 -14.68
N ASP A 268 -5.44 15.96 -14.99
CA ASP A 268 -4.86 16.97 -15.87
C ASP A 268 -3.51 17.49 -15.33
N ASN A 269 -3.43 17.69 -14.00
CA ASN A 269 -2.18 18.10 -13.36
C ASN A 269 -1.09 17.02 -13.50
N TRP A 270 -1.46 15.74 -13.35
CA TRP A 270 -0.54 14.62 -13.56
C TRP A 270 -0.02 14.62 -15.00
N VAL A 271 -0.90 14.70 -15.99
CA VAL A 271 -0.53 14.74 -17.42
C VAL A 271 0.40 15.91 -17.74
N GLN A 272 0.06 17.12 -17.26
CA GLN A 272 0.92 18.30 -17.44
C GLN A 272 2.30 18.13 -16.82
N ARG A 273 2.38 17.52 -15.62
CA ARG A 273 3.65 17.22 -14.97
C ARG A 273 4.44 16.16 -15.73
N CYS A 274 3.80 15.15 -16.30
CA CYS A 274 4.46 14.17 -17.15
C CYS A 274 5.12 14.87 -18.35
N HIS A 275 4.37 15.68 -19.11
CA HIS A 275 4.91 16.43 -20.25
C HIS A 275 6.07 17.33 -19.85
N LYS A 276 5.90 18.13 -18.79
CA LYS A 276 6.96 19.00 -18.28
C LYS A 276 8.22 18.19 -17.90
N THR A 277 8.05 17.05 -17.25
CA THR A 277 9.16 16.19 -16.83
C THR A 277 9.90 15.61 -18.04
N VAL A 278 9.18 15.24 -19.11
CA VAL A 278 9.78 14.78 -20.37
C VAL A 278 10.52 15.91 -21.07
N ASP A 279 9.93 17.11 -21.15
CA ASP A 279 10.53 18.27 -21.80
C ASP A 279 11.80 18.76 -21.08
N GLU A 280 11.83 18.67 -19.75
CA GLU A 280 12.98 19.04 -18.92
C GLU A 280 14.01 17.91 -18.77
N ALA A 281 13.74 16.71 -19.28
CA ALA A 281 14.64 15.57 -19.14
C ALA A 281 15.95 15.78 -19.92
N THR A 282 17.08 15.70 -19.23
CA THR A 282 18.40 15.73 -19.87
C THR A 282 18.66 14.43 -20.63
N SER A 283 19.60 14.47 -21.59
CA SER A 283 20.01 13.26 -22.34
C SER A 283 20.45 12.10 -21.43
N SER A 284 21.01 12.38 -20.25
CA SER A 284 21.36 11.36 -19.25
C SER A 284 20.13 10.67 -18.65
N VAL A 285 19.06 11.42 -18.38
CA VAL A 285 17.79 10.87 -17.91
C VAL A 285 17.12 10.08 -19.04
N ILE A 286 17.12 10.60 -20.28
CA ILE A 286 16.62 9.89 -21.48
C ILE A 286 17.39 8.58 -21.72
N LEU A 287 18.70 8.56 -21.50
CA LEU A 287 19.51 7.33 -21.55
C LEU A 287 19.08 6.32 -20.48
N GLN A 288 18.79 6.78 -19.25
CA GLN A 288 18.22 5.91 -18.22
C GLN A 288 16.81 5.40 -18.61
N TYR A 289 15.98 6.21 -19.29
CA TYR A 289 14.69 5.79 -19.85
C TYR A 289 14.82 4.62 -20.83
N THR A 290 15.83 4.63 -21.71
CA THR A 290 15.99 3.58 -22.74
C THR A 290 16.38 2.19 -22.21
N GLY A 291 16.80 2.09 -20.94
CA GLY A 291 17.11 0.81 -20.30
C GLY A 291 15.96 0.18 -19.50
N LEU A 292 14.82 0.87 -19.36
CA LEU A 292 13.65 0.36 -18.64
C LEU A 292 13.18 -0.97 -19.26
N GLY A 293 13.06 -2.02 -18.44
CA GLY A 293 12.73 -3.37 -18.91
C GLY A 293 13.89 -4.36 -19.05
N ARG A 294 15.15 -3.95 -18.82
CA ARG A 294 16.35 -4.81 -19.05
C ARG A 294 17.04 -5.33 -17.77
N GLY A 295 16.33 -5.45 -16.65
CA GLY A 295 16.84 -6.10 -15.44
C GLY A 295 17.99 -5.37 -14.70
N GLY A 296 18.24 -4.09 -15.00
CA GLY A 296 19.21 -3.28 -14.25
C GLY A 296 18.67 -2.82 -12.89
N SER A 297 19.53 -2.73 -11.87
CA SER A 297 19.19 -2.02 -10.62
C SER A 297 19.18 -0.52 -10.88
N TRP A 298 18.03 0.13 -10.76
CA TRP A 298 17.90 1.55 -11.08
C TRP A 298 18.08 2.43 -9.86
N ASP A 299 18.81 3.54 -10.04
CA ASP A 299 18.83 4.63 -9.08
C ASP A 299 17.52 5.41 -9.23
N ARG A 300 16.65 5.27 -8.23
CA ARG A 300 15.22 5.61 -8.29
C ARG A 300 15.07 7.14 -8.09
N MET A 301 15.63 7.91 -9.03
CA MET A 301 15.63 9.38 -9.02
C MET A 301 14.23 9.98 -9.25
N LYS A 302 14.02 11.21 -8.74
CA LYS A 302 12.77 12.00 -8.78
C LYS A 302 12.05 12.02 -10.14
N VAL A 303 12.79 11.87 -11.24
CA VAL A 303 12.30 12.05 -12.61
C VAL A 303 11.39 10.89 -13.06
N PHE A 304 11.62 9.67 -12.58
CA PHE A 304 10.85 8.48 -13.00
C PHE A 304 9.51 8.32 -12.29
N TYR A 305 9.31 9.03 -11.18
CA TYR A 305 8.07 9.04 -10.41
C TYR A 305 6.82 9.31 -11.27
N TRP A 306 6.92 10.25 -12.21
CA TRP A 306 5.81 10.68 -13.06
C TRP A 306 5.64 9.80 -14.30
N LEU A 307 6.65 9.01 -14.66
CA LEU A 307 6.79 8.44 -15.99
C LEU A 307 6.81 6.90 -15.99
N ALA A 308 6.83 6.28 -14.82
CA ALA A 308 6.92 4.83 -14.68
C ALA A 308 6.01 4.27 -13.59
N ARG A 309 5.52 3.05 -13.83
CA ARG A 309 4.78 2.24 -12.86
C ARG A 309 5.61 1.05 -12.40
N VAL A 310 5.57 0.77 -11.12
CA VAL A 310 6.13 -0.44 -10.52
C VAL A 310 5.22 -1.62 -10.86
N VAL A 311 5.81 -2.66 -11.43
CA VAL A 311 5.17 -3.94 -11.70
C VAL A 311 6.04 -5.05 -11.12
N ARG A 312 5.40 -5.96 -10.38
CA ARG A 312 6.00 -7.21 -9.93
C ARG A 312 6.04 -8.17 -11.12
N VAL A 313 7.24 -8.59 -11.52
CA VAL A 313 7.47 -9.60 -12.58
C VAL A 313 8.20 -10.78 -11.97
N ARG A 314 8.05 -11.95 -12.58
CA ARG A 314 8.69 -13.19 -12.13
C ARG A 314 10.06 -13.36 -12.79
N GLY A 315 11.12 -13.48 -12.00
CA GLY A 315 12.42 -13.96 -12.48
C GLY A 315 12.43 -15.49 -12.68
N GLU A 316 13.26 -15.99 -13.60
CA GLU A 316 13.38 -17.43 -13.90
C GLU A 316 13.92 -18.25 -12.70
N ASN A 317 14.69 -17.63 -11.81
CA ASN A 317 15.23 -18.23 -10.58
C ASN A 317 14.71 -17.49 -9.35
N SER A 318 13.56 -17.93 -8.83
CA SER A 318 13.01 -17.64 -7.50
C SER A 318 13.34 -16.25 -6.92
N GLY A 319 12.65 -15.24 -7.42
CA GLY A 319 12.60 -13.89 -6.87
C GLY A 319 11.58 -13.07 -7.66
N SER A 320 10.81 -12.21 -6.99
CA SER A 320 10.11 -11.14 -7.69
C SER A 320 11.15 -10.15 -8.19
N GLU A 321 11.15 -9.89 -9.49
CA GLU A 321 11.91 -8.81 -10.10
C GLU A 321 10.98 -7.62 -10.30
N PHE A 322 11.46 -6.44 -9.94
CA PHE A 322 10.73 -5.21 -10.15
C PHE A 322 11.03 -4.66 -11.53
N PHE A 323 9.98 -4.30 -12.25
CA PHE A 323 10.12 -3.55 -13.47
C PHE A 323 9.34 -2.27 -13.39
N PHE A 324 9.96 -1.24 -13.95
CA PHE A 324 9.29 -0.03 -14.31
C PHE A 324 8.70 -0.22 -15.70
N GLN A 325 7.37 -0.14 -15.80
CA GLN A 325 6.67 -0.11 -17.08
C GLN A 325 6.20 1.32 -17.36
N PHE A 326 6.32 1.73 -18.61
CA PHE A 326 5.87 3.05 -19.04
C PHE A 326 4.36 3.21 -18.90
N THR A 327 3.94 4.44 -18.59
CA THR A 327 2.56 4.88 -18.82
C THR A 327 2.36 5.17 -20.31
N GLY A 328 1.12 5.11 -20.79
CA GLY A 328 0.80 5.28 -22.23
C GLY A 328 1.27 6.63 -22.78
N LEU A 329 1.24 7.68 -21.95
CA LEU A 329 1.75 9.03 -22.24
C LEU A 329 3.23 9.12 -22.62
N CYS A 330 4.06 8.16 -22.19
CA CYS A 330 5.52 8.26 -22.28
C CYS A 330 6.13 7.13 -23.10
N SER A 331 5.30 6.35 -23.80
CA SER A 331 5.80 5.40 -24.79
C SER A 331 6.36 6.19 -25.97
N PRO A 332 7.64 6.01 -26.36
CA PRO A 332 8.15 6.64 -27.56
C PRO A 332 7.29 6.19 -28.74
N GLN A 333 6.68 7.15 -29.45
CA GLN A 333 6.11 6.85 -30.76
C GLN A 333 7.27 6.35 -31.63
N LYS A 334 7.10 5.14 -32.18
CA LYS A 334 8.09 4.44 -33.00
C LYS A 334 8.58 5.26 -34.18
#